data_AF-A0A501WGA6-F1
#
_entry.id   AF-A0A501WGA6-F1
#
_cell.length_a   1.000
_cell.length_b   1.000
_cell.length_c   1.000
_cell.angle_alpha   90.00
_cell.angle_beta   90.00
_cell.angle_gamma   90.00
#
_symmetry.space_group_name_H-M   'P 1'
#
loop_
_entity.id
_entity.type
_entity.pdbx_description
1 polymer ?
#
loop_
_entity_poly.entity_id
_entity_poly.type
_entity_poly.pdbx_seq_one_letter_code
_entity_poly.pdbx_strand_id
1 'polypeptide(L)'
;MSETCATFDAWNPGLRSEIPPRLLPKATLFRPENSHTGYEDARAAADFCGRKPQEMAELRLARLVVHELLIRVTADLHVPDGPRYGDLGLKMRGMAARILEKHIAPEMPGLETRFAAFRDDVAARLARILEADLRRPPAPAARRAGFLSRFRAPEPPPAPAEPPEFAALARWAGRAASEADETERACLEALGVVVGGVIARRGRLIADRETIIRLARGWVCNGLGSVVVGRMITPLLAEAAEALGYRFLPTQEHPCVMNVKGASAAGKSSIRPLQRKLAARLGIGWDEFALVSPDYWRKFLLDYDGLGEDFKYAGMLTGMELEIIDRKLDRHIEEKAEAGRMPHLLIDRFRFDSFQSGTEAQQDRSTLLSRFGHTVYLFFMITPPVETVERAWIRGLATGRYKAVEDLLYHNIEAYTGMPQLFLSWVNRTGQTIHFEFLDNGVPLGQRPRTVAFGWNGRVTILDPECLCRMRSYQGVNIHARRPEEAMVETGGRDLLAECVAKVPVVEIVDPRSCAVLSRTENGVRVYQRPAAESAALPALAGAAEPDPGAEPGPPPIDGDHERRFTIGDWAHP
;
A
#
# COMPACT_ATOMS: atom_id res chain seq x y z
N MET A 1 40.09 24.31 -9.41
CA MET A 1 40.27 22.88 -9.75
C MET A 1 38.89 22.30 -9.99
N SER A 2 38.62 21.90 -11.22
CA SER A 2 37.31 21.45 -11.70
C SER A 2 36.95 20.11 -11.08
N GLU A 3 35.90 20.07 -10.26
CA GLU A 3 35.19 18.81 -10.02
C GLU A 3 34.60 18.36 -11.36
N THR A 4 35.06 17.20 -11.82
CA THR A 4 34.51 16.49 -12.96
C THR A 4 32.99 16.42 -12.83
N CYS A 5 32.28 17.11 -13.72
CA CYS A 5 30.83 17.02 -13.84
C CYS A 5 30.50 15.57 -14.19
N ALA A 6 30.17 14.75 -13.20
CA ALA A 6 29.84 13.35 -13.40
C ALA A 6 28.61 13.30 -14.32
N THR A 7 28.76 12.72 -15.52
CA THR A 7 27.64 12.47 -16.41
C THR A 7 26.71 11.48 -15.72
N PHE A 8 25.49 11.92 -15.39
CA PHE A 8 24.47 11.05 -14.78
C PHE A 8 23.72 10.27 -15.86
N ASP A 9 23.40 9.02 -15.55
CA ASP A 9 22.64 8.13 -16.42
C ASP A 9 21.68 7.25 -15.59
N ALA A 10 21.06 6.24 -16.21
CA ALA A 10 20.10 5.37 -15.54
C ALA A 10 20.71 4.52 -14.42
N TRP A 11 21.97 4.12 -14.55
CA TRP A 11 22.69 3.25 -13.61
C TRP A 11 23.56 4.04 -12.63
N ASN A 12 23.79 5.32 -12.92
CA ASN A 12 24.38 6.30 -12.02
C ASN A 12 23.51 7.57 -11.98
N PRO A 13 22.34 7.54 -11.33
CA PRO A 13 21.42 8.67 -11.39
C PRO A 13 21.82 9.83 -10.46
N GLY A 14 22.88 9.68 -9.67
CA GLY A 14 23.34 10.69 -8.72
C GLY A 14 22.52 10.77 -7.43
N LEU A 15 21.83 9.68 -7.07
CA LEU A 15 21.15 9.53 -5.78
C LEU A 15 21.39 8.14 -5.20
N ARG A 16 21.24 8.04 -3.89
CA ARG A 16 21.37 6.80 -3.10
C ARG A 16 20.03 6.46 -2.46
N SER A 17 19.83 5.19 -2.10
CA SER A 17 18.63 4.73 -1.38
C SER A 17 18.46 5.36 0.01
N GLU A 18 19.56 5.76 0.64
CA GLU A 18 19.52 6.52 1.89
C GLU A 18 19.48 8.03 1.61
N ILE A 19 18.56 8.72 2.31
CA ILE A 19 18.52 10.18 2.31
C ILE A 19 19.75 10.68 3.08
N PRO A 20 20.60 11.55 2.48
CA PRO A 20 21.75 12.13 3.16
C PRO A 20 21.34 12.78 4.51
N PRO A 21 22.13 12.64 5.59
CA PRO A 21 21.78 13.17 6.90
C PRO A 21 21.40 14.66 6.89
N ARG A 22 22.10 15.48 6.08
CA ARG A 22 21.80 16.91 5.90
C ARG A 22 20.42 17.21 5.30
N LEU A 23 19.78 16.23 4.68
CA LEU A 23 18.48 16.34 4.02
C LEU A 23 17.33 15.78 4.85
N LEU A 24 17.60 14.95 5.86
CA LEU A 24 16.56 14.36 6.71
C LEU A 24 15.68 15.43 7.39
N PRO A 25 16.22 16.52 7.95
CA PRO A 25 15.40 17.62 8.47
C PRO A 25 14.54 18.33 7.42
N LYS A 26 14.89 18.22 6.13
CA LYS A 26 14.13 18.81 5.00
C LYS A 26 12.99 17.91 4.52
N ALA A 27 12.90 16.66 5.00
CA ALA A 27 11.76 15.82 4.67
C ALA A 27 10.48 16.51 5.12
N THR A 28 9.42 16.44 4.31
CA THR A 28 8.22 17.29 4.47
C THR A 28 7.60 17.18 5.85
N LEU A 29 7.64 15.99 6.43
CA LEU A 29 7.12 15.68 7.76
C LEU A 29 7.82 16.43 8.90
N PHE A 30 9.09 16.82 8.75
CA PHE A 30 9.88 17.43 9.82
C PHE A 30 10.09 18.94 9.65
N ARG A 31 9.54 19.52 8.57
CA ARG A 31 9.61 20.95 8.32
C ARG A 31 8.75 21.72 9.34
N PRO A 32 9.24 22.82 9.92
CA PRO A 32 8.56 23.54 11.00
C PRO A 32 7.18 24.10 10.61
N GLU A 33 6.93 24.35 9.33
CA GLU A 33 5.63 24.75 8.77
C GLU A 33 4.60 23.60 8.75
N ASN A 34 5.05 22.34 8.77
CA ASN A 34 4.19 21.15 8.67
C ASN A 34 4.03 20.43 10.01
N SER A 35 5.02 20.51 10.89
CA SER A 35 5.10 19.74 12.13
C SER A 35 5.55 20.60 13.30
N HIS A 36 5.09 20.24 14.49
CA HIS A 36 5.59 20.73 15.77
C HIS A 36 6.90 20.04 16.19
N THR A 37 7.26 18.93 15.54
CA THR A 37 8.43 18.10 15.87
C THR A 37 9.42 18.12 14.69
N GLY A 38 10.66 18.53 14.96
CA GLY A 38 11.77 18.42 14.00
C GLY A 38 12.34 17.00 13.92
N TYR A 39 13.21 16.75 12.95
CA TYR A 39 13.77 15.40 12.72
C TYR A 39 14.55 14.86 13.93
N GLU A 40 15.38 15.68 14.55
CA GLU A 40 16.21 15.25 15.70
C GLU A 40 15.34 14.85 16.91
N ASP A 41 14.31 15.63 17.23
CA ASP A 41 13.37 15.32 18.30
C ASP A 41 12.58 14.04 18.00
N ALA A 42 12.15 13.88 16.73
CA ALA A 42 11.44 12.68 16.29
C ALA A 42 12.34 11.44 16.35
N ARG A 43 13.61 11.57 15.98
CA ARG A 43 14.62 10.50 16.11
C ARG A 43 14.88 10.14 17.57
N ALA A 44 15.08 11.14 18.43
CA ALA A 44 15.26 10.92 19.86
C ALA A 44 14.05 10.22 20.49
N ALA A 45 12.84 10.63 20.12
CA ALA A 45 11.60 9.98 20.55
C ALA A 45 11.48 8.53 20.04
N ALA A 46 11.84 8.29 18.77
CA ALA A 46 11.85 6.97 18.16
C ALA A 46 12.82 6.02 18.87
N ASP A 47 14.05 6.48 19.17
CA ASP A 47 15.04 5.73 19.92
C ASP A 47 14.60 5.47 21.38
N PHE A 48 13.79 6.37 21.92
CA PHE A 48 13.25 6.28 23.27
C PHE A 48 12.18 5.20 23.42
N CYS A 49 11.21 5.12 22.49
CA CYS A 49 10.08 4.18 22.57
C CYS A 49 10.13 3.04 21.54
N GLY A 50 11.21 2.88 20.79
CA GLY A 50 11.37 1.80 19.81
C GLY A 50 10.43 1.92 18.61
N ARG A 51 10.17 3.15 18.15
CA ARG A 51 9.29 3.46 17.01
C ARG A 51 10.09 4.01 15.84
N LYS A 52 9.42 4.30 14.72
CA LYS A 52 10.05 4.98 13.59
C LYS A 52 9.96 6.51 13.77
N PRO A 53 10.96 7.30 13.31
CA PRO A 53 10.91 8.76 13.41
C PRO A 53 9.63 9.36 12.84
N GLN A 54 9.12 8.84 11.71
CA GLN A 54 7.90 9.36 11.10
C GLN A 54 6.63 9.13 11.93
N GLU A 55 6.63 8.17 12.85
CA GLU A 55 5.50 7.93 13.75
C GLU A 55 5.49 8.92 14.94
N MET A 56 6.63 9.57 15.21
CA MET A 56 6.84 10.45 16.36
C MET A 56 6.71 11.94 16.04
N ALA A 57 6.54 12.30 14.76
CA ALA A 57 6.26 13.69 14.38
C ALA A 57 4.85 14.10 14.84
N GLU A 58 4.63 15.31 15.34
CA GLU A 58 3.29 15.84 15.64
C GLU A 58 2.91 16.86 14.58
N LEU A 59 2.01 16.51 13.66
CA LEU A 59 1.63 17.40 12.55
C LEU A 59 0.82 18.60 13.02
N ARG A 60 1.03 19.73 12.37
CA ARG A 60 0.18 20.92 12.54
C ARG A 60 -1.19 20.70 11.88
N LEU A 61 -2.22 21.39 12.37
CA LEU A 61 -3.56 21.35 11.80
C LEU A 61 -3.55 21.62 10.29
N ALA A 62 -2.89 22.69 9.85
CA ALA A 62 -2.82 23.05 8.44
C ALA A 62 -2.31 21.89 7.57
N ARG A 63 -1.39 21.06 8.10
CA ARG A 63 -0.89 19.89 7.39
C ARG A 63 -1.87 18.72 7.42
N LEU A 64 -2.54 18.49 8.54
CA LEU A 64 -3.63 17.50 8.63
C LEU A 64 -4.76 17.83 7.66
N VAL A 65 -5.13 19.10 7.51
CA VAL A 65 -6.09 19.59 6.51
C VAL A 65 -5.64 19.23 5.10
N VAL A 66 -4.37 19.43 4.76
CA VAL A 66 -3.82 19.03 3.46
C VAL A 66 -3.95 17.52 3.24
N HIS A 67 -3.64 16.70 4.25
CA HIS A 67 -3.76 15.25 4.15
C HIS A 67 -5.20 14.84 3.85
N GLU A 68 -6.15 15.32 4.65
CA GLU A 68 -7.57 15.03 4.49
C GLU A 68 -8.10 15.53 3.14
N LEU A 69 -7.73 16.75 2.72
CA LEU A 69 -8.16 17.29 1.45
C LEU A 69 -7.68 16.43 0.26
N LEU A 70 -6.42 16.01 0.25
CA LEU A 70 -5.88 15.15 -0.81
C LEU A 70 -6.60 13.80 -0.88
N ILE A 71 -6.92 13.22 0.28
CA ILE A 71 -7.69 11.98 0.39
C ILE A 71 -9.09 12.18 -0.18
N ARG A 72 -9.81 13.23 0.25
CA ARG A 72 -11.20 13.47 -0.14
C ARG A 72 -11.33 13.83 -1.62
N VAL A 73 -10.43 14.66 -2.16
CA VAL A 73 -10.38 14.94 -3.60
C VAL A 73 -10.14 13.66 -4.42
N THR A 74 -9.31 12.74 -3.92
CA THR A 74 -8.98 11.49 -4.62
C THR A 74 -10.10 10.45 -4.53
N ALA A 75 -10.76 10.34 -3.37
CA ALA A 75 -11.68 9.23 -3.06
C ALA A 75 -13.16 9.60 -3.18
N ASP A 76 -13.51 10.89 -3.16
CA ASP A 76 -14.90 11.35 -3.14
C ASP A 76 -15.28 12.19 -4.36
N LEU A 77 -14.34 12.85 -5.01
CA LEU A 77 -14.60 13.69 -6.18
C LEU A 77 -14.14 13.01 -7.48
N HIS A 78 -14.87 13.26 -8.56
CA HIS A 78 -14.40 12.91 -9.89
C HIS A 78 -13.25 13.86 -10.28
N VAL A 79 -12.07 13.28 -10.53
CA VAL A 79 -10.92 14.00 -11.07
C VAL A 79 -10.72 13.59 -12.53
N PRO A 80 -10.83 14.52 -13.50
CA PRO A 80 -10.63 14.17 -14.91
C PRO A 80 -9.17 13.76 -15.16
N ASP A 81 -8.94 12.63 -15.83
CA ASP A 81 -7.59 12.07 -16.01
C ASP A 81 -6.82 12.62 -17.23
N GLY A 82 -7.52 13.31 -18.14
CA GLY A 82 -6.95 13.99 -19.31
C GLY A 82 -6.33 13.03 -20.35
N PRO A 83 -5.93 13.54 -21.54
CA PRO A 83 -5.32 12.70 -22.56
C PRO A 83 -3.88 12.28 -22.23
N ARG A 84 -3.16 13.05 -21.41
CA ARG A 84 -1.74 12.79 -21.09
C ARG A 84 -1.58 12.25 -19.68
N TYR A 85 -0.55 11.42 -19.50
CA TYR A 85 -0.22 10.78 -18.22
C TYR A 85 -0.14 11.75 -17.02
N GLY A 86 0.42 12.95 -17.22
CA GLY A 86 0.59 13.95 -16.16
C GLY A 86 -0.66 14.77 -15.82
N ASP A 87 -1.70 14.73 -16.66
CA ASP A 87 -2.86 15.61 -16.54
C ASP A 87 -3.69 15.30 -15.29
N LEU A 88 -3.85 14.02 -14.94
CA LEU A 88 -4.53 13.62 -13.70
C LEU A 88 -3.91 14.28 -12.46
N GLY A 89 -2.59 14.21 -12.34
CA GLY A 89 -1.88 14.80 -11.21
C GLY A 89 -1.99 16.33 -11.19
N LEU A 90 -1.94 16.98 -12.36
CA LEU A 90 -2.13 18.43 -12.46
C LEU A 90 -3.54 18.86 -12.05
N LYS A 91 -4.56 18.16 -12.54
CA LYS A 91 -5.97 18.46 -12.25
C LYS A 91 -6.33 18.19 -10.79
N MET A 92 -5.90 17.04 -10.24
CA MET A 92 -6.09 16.72 -8.82
C MET A 92 -5.49 17.82 -7.93
N ARG A 93 -4.23 18.21 -8.17
CA ARG A 93 -3.56 19.26 -7.40
C ARG A 93 -4.23 20.62 -7.58
N GLY A 94 -4.68 20.95 -8.79
CA GLY A 94 -5.42 22.18 -9.06
C GLY A 94 -6.77 22.24 -8.34
N MET A 95 -7.52 21.13 -8.30
CA MET A 95 -8.76 21.02 -7.53
C MET A 95 -8.50 21.22 -6.05
N ALA A 96 -7.53 20.48 -5.49
CA ALA A 96 -7.15 20.60 -4.09
C ALA A 96 -6.69 22.02 -3.72
N ALA A 97 -5.83 22.65 -4.54
CA ALA A 97 -5.37 24.02 -4.31
C ALA A 97 -6.55 25.02 -4.26
N ARG A 98 -7.47 24.94 -5.24
CA ARG A 98 -8.64 25.83 -5.28
C ARG A 98 -9.57 25.67 -4.07
N ILE A 99 -9.81 24.43 -3.63
CA ILE A 99 -10.63 24.16 -2.44
C ILE A 99 -9.92 24.70 -1.19
N LEU A 100 -8.62 24.42 -1.06
CA LEU A 100 -7.81 24.87 0.07
C LEU A 100 -7.82 26.40 0.17
N GLU A 101 -7.49 27.09 -0.92
CA GLU A 101 -7.34 28.56 -0.95
C GLU A 101 -8.67 29.30 -0.77
N LYS A 102 -9.74 28.84 -1.44
CA LYS A 102 -11.00 29.60 -1.52
C LYS A 102 -12.02 29.24 -0.46
N HIS A 103 -11.98 28.03 0.09
CA HIS A 103 -13.03 27.54 1.00
C HIS A 103 -12.50 27.11 2.37
N ILE A 104 -11.28 26.55 2.45
CA ILE A 104 -10.75 26.07 3.74
C ILE A 104 -9.87 27.12 4.43
N ALA A 105 -8.99 27.81 3.69
CA ALA A 105 -8.10 28.82 4.25
C ALA A 105 -8.83 29.98 4.96
N PRO A 106 -9.97 30.50 4.46
CA PRO A 106 -10.74 31.53 5.17
C PRO A 106 -11.24 31.05 6.55
N GLU A 107 -11.57 29.77 6.67
CA GLU A 107 -12.11 29.15 7.89
C GLU A 107 -11.02 28.61 8.83
N MET A 108 -9.74 28.75 8.45
CA MET A 108 -8.61 28.19 9.20
C MET A 108 -8.55 28.66 10.66
N PRO A 109 -8.77 29.94 11.03
CA PRO A 109 -8.75 30.37 12.43
C PRO A 109 -9.79 29.63 13.31
N GLY A 110 -10.96 29.36 12.74
CA GLY A 110 -12.02 28.60 13.42
C GLY A 110 -11.69 27.11 13.54
N LEU A 111 -11.02 26.54 12.54
CA LEU A 111 -10.51 25.17 12.58
C LEU A 111 -9.39 25.03 13.63
N GLU A 112 -8.46 25.99 13.68
CA GLU A 112 -7.36 26.05 14.66
C GLU A 112 -7.88 26.07 16.10
N THR A 113 -8.85 26.93 16.38
CA THR A 113 -9.49 27.02 17.70
C THR A 113 -10.11 25.69 18.12
N ARG A 114 -10.89 25.05 17.23
CA ARG A 114 -11.54 23.77 17.53
C ARG A 114 -10.54 22.62 17.70
N PHE A 115 -9.50 22.59 16.88
CA PHE A 115 -8.46 21.56 16.98
C PHE A 115 -7.59 21.74 18.22
N ALA A 116 -7.30 22.98 18.63
CA ALA A 116 -6.60 23.25 19.89
C ALA A 116 -7.40 22.73 21.09
N ALA A 117 -8.71 22.98 21.15
CA ALA A 117 -9.58 22.43 22.20
C ALA A 117 -9.55 20.89 22.23
N PHE A 118 -9.57 20.24 21.07
CA PHE A 118 -9.40 18.79 20.98
C PHE A 118 -8.05 18.31 21.52
N ARG A 119 -6.95 19.01 21.19
CA ARG A 119 -5.60 18.69 21.71
C ARG A 119 -5.52 18.81 23.23
N ASP A 120 -6.18 19.82 23.80
CA ASP A 120 -6.22 20.06 25.24
C ASP A 120 -7.04 18.97 25.96
N ASP A 121 -8.18 18.56 25.39
CA ASP A 121 -8.97 17.42 25.91
C ASP A 121 -8.16 16.11 25.89
N VAL A 122 -7.48 15.81 24.79
CA VAL A 122 -6.59 14.65 24.68
C VAL A 122 -5.50 14.69 25.76
N ALA A 123 -4.84 15.84 25.95
CA ALA A 123 -3.81 15.98 26.97
C ALA A 123 -4.36 15.77 28.38
N ALA A 124 -5.54 16.32 28.69
CA ALA A 124 -6.21 16.14 29.97
C ALA A 124 -6.59 14.67 30.24
N ARG A 125 -7.10 13.96 29.23
CA ARG A 125 -7.45 12.53 29.33
C ARG A 125 -6.23 11.65 29.52
N LEU A 126 -5.17 11.86 28.74
CA LEU A 126 -3.89 11.15 28.90
C LEU A 126 -3.32 11.37 30.31
N ALA A 127 -3.34 12.62 30.78
CA ALA A 127 -2.91 12.97 32.12
C ALA A 127 -3.73 12.22 33.18
N ARG A 128 -5.06 12.20 33.06
CA ARG A 128 -5.95 11.48 33.98
C ARG A 128 -5.70 9.98 33.99
N ILE A 129 -5.55 9.34 32.84
CA ILE A 129 -5.32 7.89 32.73
C ILE A 129 -3.98 7.52 33.40
N LEU A 130 -2.90 8.24 33.06
CA LEU A 130 -1.58 8.00 33.65
C LEU A 130 -1.58 8.17 35.18
N GLU A 131 -2.26 9.21 35.67
CA GLU A 131 -2.39 9.49 37.10
C GLU A 131 -3.09 8.34 37.85
N ALA A 132 -4.20 7.86 37.29
CA ALA A 132 -5.00 6.80 37.91
C ALA A 132 -4.28 5.44 37.92
N ASP A 133 -3.58 5.11 36.82
CA ASP A 133 -3.07 3.76 36.59
C ASP A 133 -1.61 3.55 37.03
N LEU A 134 -0.78 4.60 37.09
CA LEU A 134 0.64 4.49 37.47
C LEU A 134 0.95 4.98 38.89
N ARG A 135 0.05 5.73 39.56
CA ARG A 135 0.25 6.14 40.97
C ARG A 135 -0.30 5.17 42.01
N ARG A 136 -1.02 4.11 41.64
CA ARG A 136 -1.64 3.21 42.63
C ARG A 136 -0.58 2.28 43.22
N PRO A 137 -0.21 2.39 44.52
CA PRO A 137 0.58 1.34 45.14
C PRO A 137 -0.24 0.04 45.14
N PRO A 138 0.39 -1.14 45.04
CA PRO A 138 -0.34 -2.40 45.17
C PRO A 138 -1.12 -2.35 46.49
N ALA A 139 -2.42 -2.64 46.44
CA ALA A 139 -3.23 -2.71 47.65
C ALA A 139 -2.52 -3.67 48.62
N PRO A 140 -2.25 -3.27 49.87
CA PRO A 140 -1.63 -4.18 50.81
C PRO A 140 -2.52 -5.41 50.92
N ALA A 141 -1.95 -6.58 50.60
CA ALA A 141 -2.64 -7.84 50.77
C ALA A 141 -3.19 -7.86 52.21
N ALA A 142 -4.51 -8.00 52.34
CA ALA A 142 -5.16 -8.01 53.64
C ALA A 142 -4.60 -9.18 54.46
N ARG A 143 -3.58 -8.90 55.28
CA ARG A 143 -3.06 -9.86 56.26
C ARG A 143 -4.17 -10.06 57.29
N ARG A 144 -4.95 -11.13 57.11
CA ARG A 144 -5.77 -11.67 58.19
C ARG A 144 -4.81 -12.21 59.25
N ALA A 145 -4.46 -11.36 60.22
CA ALA A 145 -3.69 -11.76 61.38
C ALA A 145 -4.59 -12.58 62.31
N GLY A 146 -4.66 -13.88 62.07
CA GLY A 146 -5.19 -14.84 63.03
C GLY A 146 -4.16 -15.16 64.09
N PHE A 147 -4.57 -15.22 65.37
CA PHE A 147 -3.77 -15.48 66.56
C PHE A 147 -2.87 -16.75 66.50
N LEU A 148 -3.07 -17.62 65.50
CA LEU A 148 -2.30 -18.86 65.26
C LEU A 148 -1.10 -18.70 64.30
N SER A 149 -0.80 -17.51 63.79
CA SER A 149 0.30 -17.32 62.81
C SER A 149 1.72 -17.40 63.39
N ARG A 150 1.88 -17.70 64.68
CA ARG A 150 3.18 -17.81 65.36
C ARG A 150 3.87 -19.18 65.23
N PHE A 151 3.23 -20.17 64.60
CA PHE A 151 3.77 -21.53 64.44
C PHE A 151 4.05 -21.94 62.98
N ARG A 152 4.11 -20.99 62.04
CA ARG A 152 4.33 -21.30 60.61
C ARG A 152 5.74 -20.91 60.18
N ALA A 153 6.44 -21.84 59.53
CA ALA A 153 7.75 -21.65 58.91
C ALA A 153 7.71 -20.44 57.94
N PRO A 154 8.84 -19.72 57.75
CA PRO A 154 8.86 -18.54 56.89
C PRO A 154 8.41 -18.92 55.48
N GLU A 155 7.35 -18.27 55.00
CA GLU A 155 6.92 -18.37 53.61
C GLU A 155 8.07 -17.89 52.70
N PRO A 156 8.30 -18.55 51.56
CA PRO A 156 9.25 -18.06 50.57
C PRO A 156 8.89 -16.62 50.19
N PRO A 157 9.88 -15.76 49.92
CA PRO A 157 9.61 -14.38 49.56
C PRO A 157 8.62 -14.34 48.39
N PRO A 158 7.63 -13.43 48.42
CA PRO A 158 6.67 -13.31 47.33
C PRO A 158 7.44 -13.10 46.03
N ALA A 159 7.00 -13.79 44.97
CA ALA A 159 7.54 -13.57 43.63
C ALA A 159 7.60 -12.06 43.35
N PRO A 160 8.66 -11.56 42.68
CA PRO A 160 8.78 -10.14 42.40
C PRO A 160 7.50 -9.66 41.74
N ALA A 161 6.81 -8.72 42.40
CA ALA A 161 5.57 -8.17 41.88
C ALA A 161 5.83 -7.62 40.48
N GLU A 162 4.99 -8.01 39.51
CA GLU A 162 5.08 -7.44 38.17
C GLU A 162 5.09 -5.92 38.28
N PRO A 163 6.03 -5.22 37.62
CA PRO A 163 6.08 -3.77 37.67
C PRO A 163 4.71 -3.18 37.29
N PRO A 164 4.22 -2.16 38.02
CA PRO A 164 2.85 -1.63 37.86
C PRO A 164 2.52 -1.22 36.42
N GLU A 165 3.52 -0.87 35.64
CA GLU A 165 3.41 -0.56 34.22
C GLU A 165 2.95 -1.72 33.34
N PHE A 166 3.33 -2.98 33.60
CA PHE A 166 2.87 -4.14 32.82
C PHE A 166 1.39 -4.40 33.05
N ALA A 167 0.96 -4.32 34.31
CA ALA A 167 -0.45 -4.42 34.67
C ALA A 167 -1.27 -3.26 34.07
N ALA A 168 -0.70 -2.04 34.00
CA ALA A 168 -1.35 -0.91 33.36
C ALA A 168 -1.55 -1.12 31.85
N LEU A 169 -0.54 -1.62 31.14
CA LEU A 169 -0.65 -1.94 29.71
C LEU A 169 -1.77 -2.94 29.42
N ALA A 170 -1.86 -4.02 30.19
CA ALA A 170 -2.92 -5.02 30.04
C ALA A 170 -4.31 -4.42 30.30
N ARG A 171 -4.44 -3.57 31.32
CA ARG A 171 -5.70 -2.85 31.61
C ARG A 171 -6.07 -1.88 30.49
N TRP A 172 -5.12 -1.12 29.95
CA TRP A 172 -5.38 -0.18 28.86
C TRP A 172 -5.83 -0.91 27.60
N ALA A 173 -5.18 -2.01 27.24
CA ALA A 173 -5.59 -2.85 26.11
C ALA A 173 -7.00 -3.42 26.30
N GLY A 174 -7.32 -3.94 27.50
CA GLY A 174 -8.65 -4.46 27.81
C GLY A 174 -9.73 -3.38 27.77
N ARG A 175 -9.44 -2.18 28.29
CA ARG A 175 -10.37 -1.03 28.25
C ARG A 175 -10.57 -0.52 26.82
N ALA A 176 -9.50 -0.36 26.04
CA ALA A 176 -9.59 0.12 24.67
C ALA A 176 -10.49 -0.77 23.78
N ALA A 177 -10.50 -2.09 24.03
CA ALA A 177 -11.30 -3.05 23.25
C ALA A 177 -12.83 -2.89 23.44
N SER A 178 -13.29 -2.30 24.53
CA SER A 178 -14.72 -2.11 24.83
C SER A 178 -15.12 -0.64 25.01
N GLU A 179 -14.18 0.29 24.85
CA GLU A 179 -14.41 1.73 25.02
C GLU A 179 -15.20 2.31 23.85
N ALA A 180 -16.30 2.99 24.16
CA ALA A 180 -17.19 3.59 23.17
C ALA A 180 -16.75 5.00 22.78
N ASP A 181 -16.15 5.77 23.71
CA ASP A 181 -15.59 7.08 23.39
C ASP A 181 -14.31 6.92 22.54
N GLU A 182 -14.40 7.30 21.27
CA GLU A 182 -13.29 7.25 20.31
C GLU A 182 -12.02 7.94 20.85
N THR A 183 -12.17 9.03 21.59
CA THR A 183 -11.05 9.82 22.11
C THR A 183 -10.40 9.12 23.30
N GLU A 184 -11.21 8.54 24.19
CA GLU A 184 -10.70 7.76 25.33
C GLU A 184 -9.96 6.51 24.82
N ARG A 185 -10.55 5.79 23.86
CA ARG A 185 -9.95 4.62 23.21
C ARG A 185 -8.61 4.96 22.57
N ALA A 186 -8.55 6.03 21.76
CA ALA A 186 -7.31 6.46 21.13
C ALA A 186 -6.24 6.86 22.16
N CYS A 187 -6.62 7.49 23.27
CA CYS A 187 -5.70 7.79 24.37
C CYS A 187 -5.11 6.52 24.99
N LEU A 188 -5.94 5.51 25.28
CA LEU A 188 -5.50 4.23 25.85
C LEU A 188 -4.56 3.48 24.90
N GLU A 189 -4.88 3.42 23.62
CA GLU A 189 -4.03 2.80 22.58
C GLU A 189 -2.70 3.53 22.45
N ALA A 190 -2.71 4.87 22.40
CA ALA A 190 -1.49 5.68 22.31
C ALA A 190 -0.57 5.49 23.52
N LEU A 191 -1.13 5.42 24.73
CA LEU A 191 -0.37 5.10 25.94
C LEU A 191 0.22 3.69 25.85
N GLY A 192 -0.57 2.70 25.41
CA GLY A 192 -0.09 1.34 25.19
C GLY A 192 1.10 1.27 24.22
N VAL A 193 1.02 2.02 23.11
CA VAL A 193 2.06 2.12 22.09
C VAL A 193 3.35 2.75 22.64
N VAL A 194 3.23 3.89 23.31
CA VAL A 194 4.38 4.67 23.80
C VAL A 194 5.01 4.01 25.01
N VAL A 195 4.23 3.74 26.07
CA VAL A 195 4.70 3.14 27.32
C VAL A 195 5.20 1.71 27.08
N GLY A 196 4.46 0.90 26.32
CA GLY A 196 4.88 -0.44 25.95
C GLY A 196 6.18 -0.44 25.14
N GLY A 197 6.34 0.53 24.23
CA GLY A 197 7.56 0.72 23.48
C GLY A 197 8.77 1.08 24.35
N VAL A 198 8.59 2.00 25.30
CA VAL A 198 9.65 2.39 26.26
C VAL A 198 10.07 1.19 27.11
N ILE A 199 9.11 0.43 27.65
CA ILE A 199 9.39 -0.75 28.47
C ILE A 199 10.10 -1.83 27.65
N ALA A 200 9.65 -2.10 26.43
CA ALA A 200 10.30 -3.06 25.55
C ALA A 200 11.75 -2.68 25.22
N ARG A 201 12.04 -1.39 25.10
CA ARG A 201 13.37 -0.88 24.74
C ARG A 201 14.32 -0.74 25.93
N ARG A 202 13.79 -0.42 27.12
CA ARG A 202 14.58 -0.01 28.30
C ARG A 202 14.40 -0.93 29.51
N GLY A 203 13.47 -1.89 29.45
CA GLY A 203 13.15 -2.83 30.52
C GLY A 203 12.27 -2.27 31.64
N ARG A 204 12.06 -0.95 31.69
CA ARG A 204 11.21 -0.24 32.67
C ARG A 204 10.80 1.13 32.14
N LEU A 205 9.80 1.74 32.75
CA LEU A 205 9.38 3.11 32.42
C LEU A 205 10.37 4.13 33.00
N ILE A 206 11.28 4.65 32.18
CA ILE A 206 12.26 5.70 32.55
C ILE A 206 11.90 6.99 31.80
N ALA A 207 10.73 7.54 32.09
CA ALA A 207 10.26 8.80 31.50
C ALA A 207 9.53 9.61 32.55
N ASP A 208 9.66 10.93 32.49
CA ASP A 208 8.72 11.80 33.18
C ASP A 208 7.35 11.74 32.48
N ARG A 209 6.31 12.11 33.24
CA ARG A 209 4.92 12.06 32.78
C ARG A 209 4.67 13.01 31.60
N GLU A 210 5.31 14.17 31.58
CA GLU A 210 5.10 15.17 30.54
C GLU A 210 5.60 14.65 29.19
N THR A 211 6.75 13.98 29.17
CA THR A 211 7.27 13.31 27.97
C THR A 211 6.31 12.26 27.44
N ILE A 212 5.74 11.40 28.30
CA ILE A 212 4.78 10.37 27.88
C ILE A 212 3.52 11.01 27.29
N ILE A 213 2.96 12.01 27.98
CA ILE A 213 1.76 12.73 27.53
C ILE A 213 2.03 13.37 26.17
N ARG A 214 3.17 14.06 25.99
CA ARG A 214 3.53 14.71 24.74
C ARG A 214 3.59 13.72 23.58
N LEU A 215 4.28 12.58 23.76
CA LEU A 215 4.42 11.57 22.71
C LEU A 215 3.07 10.89 22.39
N ALA A 216 2.30 10.51 23.41
CA ALA A 216 0.99 9.90 23.23
C ALA A 216 0.00 10.88 22.60
N ARG A 217 0.03 12.17 22.97
CA ARG A 217 -0.78 13.22 22.34
C ARG A 217 -0.47 13.33 20.86
N GLY A 218 0.81 13.38 20.47
CA GLY A 218 1.22 13.42 19.06
C GLY A 218 0.66 12.24 18.25
N TRP A 219 0.69 11.05 18.84
CA TRP A 219 0.10 9.84 18.25
C TRP A 219 -1.41 9.98 18.02
N VAL A 220 -2.17 10.41 19.04
CA VAL A 220 -3.63 10.63 18.94
C VAL A 220 -3.95 11.72 17.92
N CYS A 221 -3.24 12.84 17.94
CA CYS A 221 -3.48 13.98 17.06
C CYS A 221 -3.23 13.64 15.59
N ASN A 222 -2.22 12.85 15.29
CA ASN A 222 -1.96 12.40 13.92
C ASN A 222 -2.97 11.35 13.43
N GLY A 223 -3.43 10.48 14.32
CA GLY A 223 -4.35 9.38 14.05
C GLY A 223 -5.81 9.83 14.03
N LEU A 224 -6.39 9.98 15.23
CA LEU A 224 -7.78 10.41 15.44
C LEU A 224 -7.97 11.89 15.11
N GLY A 225 -6.99 12.74 15.39
CA GLY A 225 -7.08 14.16 15.05
C GLY A 225 -7.28 14.39 13.54
N SER A 226 -6.72 13.52 12.69
CA SER A 226 -7.01 13.54 11.24
C SER A 226 -8.47 13.30 10.92
N VAL A 227 -9.12 12.34 11.59
CA VAL A 227 -10.55 12.03 11.42
C VAL A 227 -11.41 13.22 11.88
N VAL A 228 -11.04 13.81 13.02
CA VAL A 228 -11.70 15.02 13.54
C VAL A 228 -11.60 16.17 12.52
N VAL A 229 -10.42 16.38 11.93
CA VAL A 229 -10.23 17.38 10.87
C VAL A 229 -11.05 17.04 9.62
N GLY A 230 -11.10 15.78 9.20
CA GLY A 230 -11.93 15.31 8.09
C GLY A 230 -13.41 15.64 8.30
N ARG A 231 -13.93 15.43 9.52
CA ARG A 231 -15.30 15.81 9.91
C ARG A 231 -15.50 17.33 9.84
N MET A 232 -14.51 18.12 10.30
CA MET A 232 -14.57 19.58 10.26
C MET A 232 -14.59 20.17 8.85
N ILE A 233 -13.81 19.61 7.92
CA ILE A 233 -13.72 20.11 6.53
C ILE A 233 -14.78 19.54 5.59
N THR A 234 -15.52 18.51 6.01
CA THR A 234 -16.58 17.89 5.18
C THR A 234 -17.66 18.89 4.70
N PRO A 235 -18.25 19.76 5.54
CA PRO A 235 -19.19 20.77 5.05
C PRO A 235 -18.53 21.75 4.06
N LEU A 236 -17.30 22.21 4.36
CA LEU A 236 -16.55 23.13 3.48
C LEU A 236 -16.25 22.49 2.11
N LEU A 237 -15.99 21.19 2.08
CA LEU A 237 -15.77 20.45 0.85
C LEU A 237 -17.05 20.35 0.01
N ALA A 238 -18.21 20.15 0.64
CA ALA A 238 -19.49 20.12 -0.05
C ALA A 238 -19.82 21.48 -0.68
N GLU A 239 -19.67 22.56 0.08
CA GLU A 239 -19.83 23.94 -0.41
C GLU A 239 -18.84 24.25 -1.55
N ALA A 240 -17.58 23.83 -1.40
CA ALA A 240 -16.58 24.02 -2.44
C ALA A 240 -16.91 23.23 -3.71
N ALA A 241 -17.40 22.00 -3.57
CA ALA A 241 -17.80 21.18 -4.72
C ALA A 241 -18.96 21.83 -5.48
N GLU A 242 -19.97 22.33 -4.78
CA GLU A 242 -21.09 23.06 -5.38
C GLU A 242 -20.61 24.35 -6.08
N ALA A 243 -19.87 25.21 -5.38
CA ALA A 243 -19.42 26.50 -5.90
C ALA A 243 -18.43 26.39 -7.07
N LEU A 244 -17.61 25.33 -7.10
CA LEU A 244 -16.59 25.10 -8.13
C LEU A 244 -17.07 24.16 -9.24
N GLY A 245 -18.28 23.62 -9.14
CA GLY A 245 -18.86 22.67 -10.09
C GLY A 245 -18.15 21.31 -10.10
N TYR A 246 -17.60 20.88 -8.97
CA TYR A 246 -17.01 19.55 -8.83
C TYR A 246 -18.08 18.52 -8.48
N ARG A 247 -17.98 17.34 -9.10
CA ARG A 247 -18.94 16.25 -8.93
C ARG A 247 -18.43 15.24 -7.91
N PHE A 248 -19.27 14.87 -6.95
CA PHE A 248 -19.03 13.71 -6.10
C PHE A 248 -19.22 12.40 -6.88
N LEU A 249 -18.37 11.43 -6.62
CA LEU A 249 -18.47 10.10 -7.20
C LEU A 249 -19.73 9.40 -6.68
N PRO A 250 -20.48 8.71 -7.56
CA PRO A 250 -21.69 8.01 -7.17
C PRO A 250 -21.35 6.78 -6.32
N THR A 251 -22.27 6.43 -5.41
CA THR A 251 -22.27 5.14 -4.73
C THR A 251 -22.66 4.04 -5.71
N GLN A 252 -21.95 2.92 -5.67
CA GLN A 252 -22.15 1.77 -6.54
C GLN A 252 -22.68 0.58 -5.73
N GLU A 253 -23.76 -0.05 -6.21
CA GLU A 253 -24.29 -1.29 -5.64
C GLU A 253 -23.32 -2.47 -5.86
N HIS A 254 -22.69 -2.51 -7.04
CA HIS A 254 -21.66 -3.48 -7.39
C HIS A 254 -20.36 -2.78 -7.76
N PRO A 255 -19.54 -2.34 -6.77
CA PRO A 255 -18.28 -1.67 -7.03
C PRO A 255 -17.36 -2.53 -7.91
N CYS A 256 -16.73 -1.89 -8.88
CA CYS A 256 -15.79 -2.51 -9.80
C CYS A 256 -14.41 -1.97 -9.46
N VAL A 257 -13.46 -2.84 -9.21
CA VAL A 257 -12.10 -2.46 -8.86
C VAL A 257 -11.15 -2.89 -9.96
N MET A 258 -10.39 -1.95 -10.51
CA MET A 258 -9.28 -2.24 -11.42
C MET A 258 -7.98 -1.95 -10.66
N ASN A 259 -7.15 -2.97 -10.43
CA ASN A 259 -5.91 -2.85 -9.67
C ASN A 259 -4.72 -3.28 -10.50
N VAL A 260 -3.69 -2.45 -10.56
CA VAL A 260 -2.45 -2.74 -11.30
C VAL A 260 -1.32 -3.06 -10.33
N LYS A 261 -0.71 -4.22 -10.52
CA LYS A 261 0.43 -4.73 -9.77
C LYS A 261 1.66 -4.84 -10.67
N GLY A 262 2.82 -4.60 -10.10
CA GLY A 262 4.10 -4.61 -10.81
C GLY A 262 5.12 -3.69 -10.15
N ALA A 263 6.40 -3.90 -10.48
CA ALA A 263 7.51 -3.14 -9.92
C ALA A 263 7.42 -1.64 -10.22
N SER A 264 8.23 -0.84 -9.52
CA SER A 264 8.39 0.58 -9.86
C SER A 264 8.85 0.71 -11.31
N ALA A 265 8.25 1.63 -12.08
CA ALA A 265 8.54 1.86 -13.50
C ALA A 265 8.20 0.70 -14.46
N ALA A 266 7.44 -0.32 -14.03
CA ALA A 266 6.94 -1.42 -14.88
C ALA A 266 5.83 -1.02 -15.88
N GLY A 267 5.51 0.28 -16.04
CA GLY A 267 4.44 0.73 -16.95
C GLY A 267 3.00 0.60 -16.42
N LYS A 268 2.80 0.58 -15.09
CA LYS A 268 1.44 0.49 -14.51
C LYS A 268 0.49 1.57 -15.01
N SER A 269 0.98 2.79 -15.17
CA SER A 269 0.14 3.89 -15.63
C SER A 269 -0.03 3.96 -17.16
N SER A 270 0.80 3.27 -17.94
CA SER A 270 0.67 3.27 -19.41
C SER A 270 -0.51 2.42 -19.88
N ILE A 271 -1.04 1.54 -19.03
CA ILE A 271 -2.24 0.75 -19.34
C ILE A 271 -3.56 1.45 -19.00
N ARG A 272 -3.55 2.63 -18.36
CA ARG A 272 -4.77 3.37 -18.00
C ARG A 272 -5.69 3.64 -19.21
N PRO A 273 -5.19 4.06 -20.39
CA PRO A 273 -6.04 4.20 -21.56
C PRO A 273 -6.72 2.88 -22.00
N LEU A 274 -6.07 1.75 -21.75
CA LEU A 274 -6.62 0.41 -22.04
C LEU A 274 -7.67 0.01 -20.99
N GLN A 275 -7.44 0.33 -19.72
CA GLN A 275 -8.42 0.15 -18.65
C GLN A 275 -9.69 0.99 -18.88
N ARG A 276 -9.54 2.22 -19.39
CA ARG A 276 -10.67 3.04 -19.81
C ARG A 276 -11.47 2.40 -20.95
N LYS A 277 -10.78 1.82 -21.95
CA LYS A 277 -11.44 1.06 -23.03
C LYS A 277 -12.14 -0.19 -22.48
N LEU A 278 -11.54 -0.87 -21.52
CA LEU A 278 -12.16 -1.99 -20.83
C LEU A 278 -13.44 -1.55 -20.11
N ALA A 279 -13.40 -0.50 -19.29
CA ALA A 279 -14.57 0.04 -18.62
C ALA A 279 -15.72 0.34 -19.61
N ALA A 280 -15.40 0.98 -20.75
CA ALA A 280 -16.38 1.23 -21.80
C ALA A 280 -16.98 -0.05 -22.40
N ARG A 281 -16.18 -1.10 -22.64
CA ARG A 281 -16.69 -2.41 -23.12
C ARG A 281 -17.57 -3.11 -22.09
N LEU A 282 -17.32 -2.87 -20.81
CA LEU A 282 -18.12 -3.39 -19.70
C LEU A 282 -19.37 -2.55 -19.40
N GLY A 283 -19.56 -1.42 -20.10
CA GLY A 283 -20.66 -0.48 -19.84
C GLY A 283 -20.50 0.32 -18.54
N ILE A 284 -19.29 0.43 -18.00
CA ILE A 284 -19.00 1.14 -16.75
C ILE A 284 -18.53 2.57 -17.07
N GLY A 285 -19.12 3.58 -16.41
CA GLY A 285 -18.74 4.98 -16.54
C GLY A 285 -17.31 5.22 -16.04
N TRP A 286 -16.41 5.67 -16.92
CA TRP A 286 -15.02 5.94 -16.52
C TRP A 286 -14.91 7.07 -15.48
N ASP A 287 -15.79 8.05 -15.59
CA ASP A 287 -15.88 9.19 -14.68
C ASP A 287 -16.50 8.84 -13.32
N GLU A 288 -16.87 7.58 -13.10
CA GLU A 288 -17.38 7.05 -11.83
C GLU A 288 -16.30 6.32 -11.01
N PHE A 289 -15.07 6.24 -11.54
CA PHE A 289 -13.92 5.68 -10.82
C PHE A 289 -13.27 6.73 -9.90
N ALA A 290 -12.95 6.32 -8.68
CA ALA A 290 -11.92 6.98 -7.87
C ALA A 290 -10.54 6.51 -8.32
N LEU A 291 -9.72 7.42 -8.86
CA LEU A 291 -8.38 7.09 -9.34
C LEU A 291 -7.36 7.24 -8.20
N VAL A 292 -7.13 6.15 -7.49
CA VAL A 292 -6.24 6.07 -6.34
C VAL A 292 -4.79 5.92 -6.78
N SER A 293 -4.04 7.02 -6.74
CA SER A 293 -2.58 7.01 -6.92
C SER A 293 -1.90 8.07 -6.04
N PRO A 294 -1.39 7.67 -4.85
CA PRO A 294 -0.75 8.57 -3.89
C PRO A 294 0.44 9.37 -4.46
N ASP A 295 1.09 8.86 -5.50
CA ASP A 295 2.24 9.53 -6.10
C ASP A 295 1.93 10.91 -6.68
N TYR A 296 0.66 11.21 -7.02
CA TYR A 296 0.26 12.53 -7.49
C TYR A 296 0.26 13.60 -6.40
N TRP A 297 0.21 13.20 -5.12
CA TRP A 297 0.24 14.10 -3.98
C TRP A 297 1.61 14.72 -3.74
N ARG A 298 2.70 14.06 -4.14
CA ARG A 298 4.08 14.46 -3.79
C ARG A 298 4.41 15.91 -4.17
N LYS A 299 4.03 16.35 -5.38
CA LYS A 299 4.23 17.73 -5.85
C LYS A 299 3.29 18.76 -5.21
N PHE A 300 2.26 18.30 -4.48
CA PHE A 300 1.47 19.16 -3.61
C PHE A 300 2.12 19.31 -2.24
N LEU A 301 2.81 18.25 -1.78
CA LEU A 301 3.44 18.19 -0.46
C LEU A 301 4.77 18.93 -0.39
N LEU A 302 5.50 19.00 -1.51
CA LEU A 302 6.84 19.59 -1.60
C LEU A 302 7.02 20.30 -2.94
N ASP A 303 7.54 21.52 -2.88
CA ASP A 303 8.08 22.22 -4.05
C ASP A 303 9.44 21.61 -4.44
N TYR A 304 9.52 21.10 -5.67
CA TYR A 304 10.70 20.42 -6.18
C TYR A 304 11.77 21.44 -6.60
N ASP A 305 11.36 22.60 -7.12
CA ASP A 305 12.27 23.60 -7.67
C ASP A 305 13.06 24.29 -6.54
N GLY A 306 12.43 24.46 -5.37
CA GLY A 306 13.07 24.97 -4.16
C GLY A 306 14.16 24.09 -3.54
N LEU A 307 14.44 22.89 -4.08
CA LEU A 307 15.47 21.98 -3.56
C LEU A 307 16.88 22.24 -4.13
N GLY A 308 17.01 23.03 -5.20
CA GLY A 308 18.31 23.32 -5.83
C GLY A 308 19.03 22.04 -6.27
N GLU A 309 20.30 21.89 -5.90
CA GLU A 309 21.14 20.74 -6.27
C GLU A 309 20.60 19.39 -5.76
N ASP A 310 19.71 19.41 -4.76
CA ASP A 310 19.13 18.23 -4.13
C ASP A 310 17.83 17.74 -4.78
N PHE A 311 17.40 18.34 -5.91
CA PHE A 311 16.10 18.07 -6.55
C PHE A 311 15.83 16.58 -6.81
N LYS A 312 16.87 15.77 -7.05
CA LYS A 312 16.73 14.31 -7.27
C LYS A 312 16.21 13.56 -6.03
N TYR A 313 16.38 14.11 -4.83
CA TYR A 313 15.87 13.55 -3.59
C TYR A 313 14.41 13.91 -3.28
N ALA A 314 13.76 14.76 -4.10
CA ALA A 314 12.41 15.25 -3.84
C ALA A 314 11.38 14.14 -3.55
N GLY A 315 11.44 13.04 -4.32
CA GLY A 315 10.58 11.88 -4.10
C GLY A 315 10.83 11.18 -2.76
N MET A 316 12.07 11.15 -2.28
CA MET A 316 12.41 10.51 -1.01
C MET A 316 12.00 11.38 0.18
N LEU A 317 12.15 12.71 0.04
CA LEU A 317 11.80 13.68 1.09
C LEU A 317 10.30 13.73 1.42
N THR A 318 9.43 13.28 0.52
CA THR A 318 7.98 13.13 0.81
C THR A 318 7.60 11.70 1.20
N GLY A 319 8.54 10.74 1.19
CA GLY A 319 8.23 9.31 1.31
C GLY A 319 7.59 8.93 2.64
N MET A 320 8.19 9.37 3.75
CA MET A 320 7.71 9.13 5.11
C MET A 320 6.29 9.68 5.35
N GLU A 321 6.02 10.87 4.85
CA GLU A 321 4.70 11.49 4.96
C GLU A 321 3.66 10.79 4.07
N LEU A 322 4.04 10.39 2.86
CA LEU A 322 3.14 9.68 1.96
C LEU A 322 2.66 8.35 2.54
N GLU A 323 3.51 7.65 3.29
CA GLU A 323 3.16 6.44 4.05
C GLU A 323 2.01 6.72 5.03
N ILE A 324 2.04 7.88 5.70
CA ILE A 324 1.00 8.30 6.65
C ILE A 324 -0.30 8.63 5.92
N ILE A 325 -0.23 9.37 4.80
CA ILE A 325 -1.43 9.75 4.03
C ILE A 325 -2.08 8.51 3.40
N ASP A 326 -1.30 7.56 2.89
CA ASP A 326 -1.85 6.33 2.30
C ASP A 326 -2.56 5.46 3.35
N ARG A 327 -2.08 5.38 4.60
CA ARG A 327 -2.82 4.74 5.71
C ARG A 327 -4.14 5.44 6.04
N LYS A 328 -4.15 6.78 5.98
CA LYS A 328 -5.38 7.56 6.20
C LYS A 328 -6.38 7.37 5.07
N LEU A 329 -5.92 7.28 3.82
CA LEU A 329 -6.74 6.93 2.66
C LEU A 329 -7.37 5.54 2.84
N ASP A 330 -6.61 4.54 3.27
CA ASP A 330 -7.13 3.19 3.51
C ASP A 330 -8.29 3.20 4.51
N ARG A 331 -8.10 3.88 5.64
CA ARG A 331 -9.14 4.04 6.66
C ARG A 331 -10.38 4.74 6.09
N HIS A 332 -10.18 5.83 5.35
CA HIS A 332 -11.29 6.57 4.73
C HIS A 332 -12.11 5.69 3.78
N ILE A 333 -11.45 4.87 2.96
CA ILE A 333 -12.15 3.95 2.05
C ILE A 333 -12.86 2.83 2.83
N GLU A 334 -12.26 2.33 3.91
CA GLU A 334 -12.88 1.35 4.80
C GLU A 334 -14.17 1.90 5.44
N GLU A 335 -14.13 3.12 5.99
CA GLU A 335 -15.32 3.81 6.52
C GLU A 335 -16.38 4.06 5.42
N LYS A 336 -15.98 4.30 4.17
CA LYS A 336 -16.91 4.37 3.04
C LYS A 336 -17.54 3.02 2.72
N ALA A 337 -16.78 1.94 2.79
CA ALA A 337 -17.26 0.59 2.55
C ALA A 337 -18.27 0.14 3.60
N GLU A 338 -17.96 0.36 4.88
CA GLU A 338 -18.87 0.05 6.00
C GLU A 338 -20.19 0.83 5.89
N ALA A 339 -20.13 2.06 5.38
CA ALA A 339 -21.31 2.89 5.15
C ALA A 339 -22.05 2.59 3.83
N GLY A 340 -21.59 1.62 3.02
CA GLY A 340 -22.19 1.30 1.72
C GLY A 340 -22.08 2.42 0.68
N ARG A 341 -21.03 3.25 0.73
CA ARG A 341 -20.83 4.44 -0.12
C ARG A 341 -19.65 4.30 -1.09
N MET A 342 -19.39 3.08 -1.56
CA MET A 342 -18.24 2.78 -2.41
C MET A 342 -18.45 3.21 -3.86
N PRO A 343 -17.54 4.00 -4.45
CA PRO A 343 -17.48 4.16 -5.90
C PRO A 343 -16.75 2.98 -6.56
N HIS A 344 -16.67 2.96 -7.89
CA HIS A 344 -15.68 2.12 -8.57
C HIS A 344 -14.26 2.62 -8.21
N LEU A 345 -13.27 1.72 -8.18
CA LEU A 345 -11.89 2.07 -7.80
C LEU A 345 -10.91 1.71 -8.91
N LEU A 346 -10.03 2.64 -9.28
CA LEU A 346 -8.83 2.36 -10.06
C LEU A 346 -7.62 2.56 -9.17
N ILE A 347 -6.89 1.48 -8.89
CA ILE A 347 -5.79 1.49 -7.94
C ILE A 347 -4.47 1.36 -8.70
N ASP A 348 -3.68 2.45 -8.68
CA ASP A 348 -2.31 2.52 -9.21
C ASP A 348 -1.37 2.93 -8.08
N ARG A 349 -1.18 2.01 -7.12
CA ARG A 349 -0.30 2.18 -5.97
C ARG A 349 0.62 0.99 -5.80
N PHE A 350 1.88 1.27 -5.47
CA PHE A 350 2.84 0.26 -5.05
C PHE A 350 2.97 0.31 -3.53
N ARG A 351 2.67 -0.79 -2.84
CA ARG A 351 2.96 -0.94 -1.41
C ARG A 351 3.63 -2.26 -1.14
N PHE A 352 4.62 -2.23 -0.26
CA PHE A 352 5.36 -3.42 0.16
C PHE A 352 4.46 -4.41 0.93
N ASP A 353 3.56 -3.92 1.78
CA ASP A 353 2.59 -4.75 2.50
C ASP A 353 1.51 -5.36 1.57
N SER A 354 1.27 -4.75 0.40
CA SER A 354 0.22 -5.19 -0.53
C SER A 354 0.49 -6.52 -1.23
N PHE A 355 1.65 -7.12 -0.98
CA PHE A 355 2.05 -8.43 -1.47
C PHE A 355 2.09 -9.50 -0.36
N GLN A 356 2.02 -9.10 0.91
CA GLN A 356 2.05 -10.04 2.04
C GLN A 356 0.66 -10.68 2.18
N SER A 357 0.62 -12.00 1.95
CA SER A 357 -0.59 -12.80 2.20
C SER A 357 -0.56 -13.24 3.67
N GLY A 358 -1.52 -12.78 4.48
CA GLY A 358 -1.75 -13.33 5.81
C GLY A 358 -2.23 -14.79 5.73
N THR A 359 -2.22 -15.50 6.85
CA THR A 359 -2.79 -16.86 6.97
C THR A 359 -4.28 -16.88 6.60
N GLU A 360 -4.86 -18.04 6.28
CA GLU A 360 -6.28 -18.17 5.87
C GLU A 360 -7.27 -17.49 6.84
N ALA A 361 -7.00 -17.53 8.16
CA ALA A 361 -7.79 -16.83 9.17
C ALA A 361 -7.65 -15.28 9.16
N GLN A 362 -6.69 -14.74 8.42
CA GLN A 362 -6.42 -13.30 8.24
C GLN A 362 -6.77 -12.81 6.82
N GLN A 363 -7.28 -13.66 5.92
CA GLN A 363 -7.62 -13.27 4.55
C GLN A 363 -8.83 -12.32 4.47
N ASP A 364 -9.74 -12.40 5.44
CA ASP A 364 -10.82 -11.43 5.69
C ASP A 364 -10.31 -10.09 6.26
N ARG A 365 -9.06 -10.05 6.75
CA ARG A 365 -8.35 -8.84 7.20
C ARG A 365 -7.33 -8.35 6.17
N SER A 366 -7.53 -8.66 4.88
CA SER A 366 -6.71 -8.11 3.81
C SER A 366 -6.75 -6.58 3.85
N THR A 367 -5.61 -5.92 3.96
CA THR A 367 -5.56 -4.43 3.90
C THR A 367 -5.75 -3.90 2.47
N LEU A 368 -5.95 -4.79 1.49
CA LEU A 368 -6.12 -4.42 0.09
C LEU A 368 -7.50 -3.82 -0.16
N LEU A 369 -7.52 -2.63 -0.72
CA LEU A 369 -8.77 -1.95 -1.13
C LEU A 369 -9.57 -2.74 -2.17
N SER A 370 -8.93 -3.66 -2.90
CA SER A 370 -9.64 -4.57 -3.83
C SER A 370 -10.69 -5.45 -3.14
N ARG A 371 -10.60 -5.65 -1.81
CA ARG A 371 -11.60 -6.46 -1.07
C ARG A 371 -13.00 -5.85 -1.10
N PHE A 372 -13.10 -4.55 -1.38
CA PHE A 372 -14.37 -3.83 -1.45
C PHE A 372 -15.03 -3.87 -2.84
N GLY A 373 -14.43 -4.55 -3.80
CA GLY A 373 -15.03 -4.75 -5.12
C GLY A 373 -16.02 -5.91 -5.12
N HIS A 374 -17.16 -5.75 -5.76
CA HIS A 374 -17.95 -6.90 -6.19
C HIS A 374 -17.23 -7.65 -7.32
N THR A 375 -16.73 -6.89 -8.31
CA THR A 375 -15.93 -7.39 -9.42
C THR A 375 -14.55 -6.75 -9.39
N VAL A 376 -13.50 -7.56 -9.48
CA VAL A 376 -12.11 -7.12 -9.37
C VAL A 376 -11.32 -7.57 -10.60
N TYR A 377 -10.71 -6.61 -11.29
CA TYR A 377 -9.75 -6.83 -12.37
C TYR A 377 -8.33 -6.60 -11.83
N LEU A 378 -7.52 -7.66 -11.78
CA LEU A 378 -6.12 -7.62 -11.37
C LEU A 378 -5.20 -7.67 -12.59
N PHE A 379 -4.43 -6.62 -12.82
CA PHE A 379 -3.45 -6.56 -13.90
C PHE A 379 -2.03 -6.73 -13.33
N PHE A 380 -1.28 -7.71 -13.80
CA PHE A 380 0.09 -7.99 -13.37
C PHE A 380 1.08 -7.61 -14.47
N MET A 381 1.76 -6.48 -14.29
CA MET A 381 2.75 -5.97 -15.24
C MET A 381 4.08 -6.71 -15.06
N ILE A 382 4.51 -7.41 -16.10
CA ILE A 382 5.81 -8.07 -16.23
C ILE A 382 6.73 -7.14 -17.02
N THR A 383 7.85 -6.73 -16.44
CA THR A 383 8.87 -5.89 -17.09
C THR A 383 10.25 -6.28 -16.57
N PRO A 384 11.23 -6.60 -17.43
CA PRO A 384 12.56 -6.99 -16.98
C PRO A 384 13.18 -5.98 -16.01
N PRO A 385 13.86 -6.41 -14.92
CA PRO A 385 14.44 -5.50 -13.92
C PRO A 385 15.34 -4.42 -14.52
N VAL A 386 16.19 -4.78 -15.49
CA VAL A 386 17.06 -3.85 -16.24
C VAL A 386 16.24 -2.72 -16.89
N GLU A 387 15.16 -3.07 -17.61
CA GLU A 387 14.31 -2.07 -18.26
C GLU A 387 13.62 -1.14 -17.26
N THR A 388 13.28 -1.62 -16.06
CA THR A 388 12.68 -0.74 -15.05
C THR A 388 13.63 0.36 -14.58
N VAL A 389 14.94 0.10 -14.57
CA VAL A 389 15.98 1.09 -14.24
C VAL A 389 16.03 2.18 -15.31
N GLU A 390 16.14 1.78 -16.57
CA GLU A 390 16.20 2.70 -17.71
C GLU A 390 14.92 3.54 -17.86
N ARG A 391 13.75 2.89 -17.74
CA ARG A 391 12.45 3.57 -17.80
C ARG A 391 12.27 4.55 -16.63
N ALA A 392 12.77 4.21 -15.44
CA ALA A 392 12.71 5.11 -14.29
C ALA A 392 13.56 6.37 -14.52
N TRP A 393 14.71 6.25 -15.17
CA TRP A 393 15.55 7.39 -15.54
C TRP A 393 14.88 8.33 -16.53
N ILE A 394 14.32 7.78 -17.63
CA ILE A 394 13.57 8.56 -18.62
C ILE A 394 12.40 9.29 -17.94
N ARG A 395 11.66 8.60 -17.05
CA ARG A 395 10.60 9.23 -16.27
C ARG A 395 11.13 10.32 -15.33
N GLY A 396 12.30 10.10 -14.73
CA GLY A 396 12.99 11.08 -13.89
C GLY A 396 13.27 12.37 -14.65
N LEU A 397 13.84 12.26 -15.85
CA LEU A 397 14.09 13.39 -16.75
C LEU A 397 12.80 14.13 -17.13
N ALA A 398 11.72 13.39 -17.44
CA ALA A 398 10.47 14.00 -17.89
C ALA A 398 9.66 14.66 -16.76
N THR A 399 9.78 14.19 -15.51
CA THR A 399 8.87 14.58 -14.42
C THR A 399 9.56 15.14 -13.19
N GLY A 400 10.90 15.09 -13.11
CA GLY A 400 11.69 15.39 -11.93
C GLY A 400 11.69 14.28 -10.86
N ARG A 401 11.11 13.11 -11.17
CA ARG A 401 10.94 12.01 -10.20
C ARG A 401 12.00 10.93 -10.37
N TYR A 402 13.15 11.17 -9.76
CA TYR A 402 14.26 10.21 -9.74
C TYR A 402 14.07 9.13 -8.68
N LYS A 403 14.74 7.99 -8.86
CA LYS A 403 14.83 6.89 -7.91
C LYS A 403 16.23 6.28 -7.96
N ALA A 404 16.72 5.81 -6.82
CA ALA A 404 17.99 5.10 -6.76
C ALA A 404 17.86 3.75 -7.48
N VAL A 405 18.97 3.27 -8.05
CA VAL A 405 19.04 1.97 -8.74
C VAL A 405 18.73 0.84 -7.76
N GLU A 406 19.36 0.88 -6.58
CA GLU A 406 19.15 -0.08 -5.51
C GLU A 406 17.67 -0.19 -5.12
N ASP A 407 16.97 0.94 -4.94
CA ASP A 407 15.53 0.94 -4.69
C ASP A 407 14.73 0.29 -5.84
N LEU A 408 15.07 0.58 -7.09
CA LEU A 408 14.36 0.04 -8.26
C LEU A 408 14.54 -1.48 -8.34
N LEU A 409 15.76 -1.97 -8.17
CA LEU A 409 16.07 -3.39 -8.19
C LEU A 409 15.44 -4.12 -6.99
N TYR A 410 15.47 -3.53 -5.79
CA TYR A 410 14.77 -4.04 -4.62
C TYR A 410 13.24 -4.13 -4.85
N HIS A 411 12.62 -3.10 -5.43
CA HIS A 411 11.19 -3.14 -5.80
C HIS A 411 10.86 -4.26 -6.81
N ASN A 412 11.80 -4.65 -7.67
CA ASN A 412 11.59 -5.78 -8.57
C ASN A 412 11.55 -7.09 -7.80
N ILE A 413 12.51 -7.33 -6.90
CA ILE A 413 12.52 -8.54 -6.05
C ILE A 413 11.19 -8.66 -5.29
N GLU A 414 10.74 -7.58 -4.65
CA GLU A 414 9.49 -7.53 -3.91
C GLU A 414 8.28 -7.80 -4.83
N ALA A 415 8.22 -7.17 -6.00
CA ALA A 415 7.13 -7.37 -6.94
C ALA A 415 7.08 -8.81 -7.47
N TYR A 416 8.21 -9.39 -7.90
CA TYR A 416 8.24 -10.73 -8.48
C TYR A 416 8.11 -11.86 -7.46
N THR A 417 8.48 -11.59 -6.20
CA THR A 417 8.18 -12.50 -5.09
C THR A 417 6.70 -12.41 -4.68
N GLY A 418 6.14 -11.21 -4.72
CA GLY A 418 4.80 -10.89 -4.22
C GLY A 418 3.65 -11.16 -5.19
N MET A 419 3.82 -10.86 -6.49
CA MET A 419 2.76 -11.01 -7.50
C MET A 419 2.22 -12.44 -7.58
N PRO A 420 3.04 -13.51 -7.60
CA PRO A 420 2.56 -14.89 -7.54
C PRO A 420 1.69 -15.18 -6.31
N GLN A 421 2.14 -14.77 -5.12
CA GLN A 421 1.40 -15.00 -3.87
C GLN A 421 0.05 -14.27 -3.88
N LEU A 422 0.07 -13.02 -4.32
CA LEU A 422 -1.14 -12.23 -4.45
C LEU A 422 -2.10 -12.86 -5.46
N PHE A 423 -1.63 -13.25 -6.64
CA PHE A 423 -2.47 -13.91 -7.63
C PHE A 423 -3.13 -15.19 -7.06
N LEU A 424 -2.34 -16.07 -6.43
CA LEU A 424 -2.83 -17.35 -5.91
C LEU A 424 -3.79 -17.20 -4.71
N SER A 425 -3.64 -16.13 -3.91
CA SER A 425 -4.58 -15.83 -2.82
C SER A 425 -5.91 -15.22 -3.29
N TRP A 426 -6.01 -14.84 -4.56
CA TRP A 426 -7.21 -14.24 -5.16
C TRP A 426 -7.93 -15.16 -6.15
N VAL A 427 -7.19 -15.93 -6.94
CA VAL A 427 -7.75 -16.75 -8.04
C VAL A 427 -8.83 -17.75 -7.58
N ASN A 428 -8.75 -18.25 -6.36
CA ASN A 428 -9.73 -19.21 -5.82
C ASN A 428 -10.72 -18.59 -4.83
N ARG A 429 -10.78 -17.25 -4.71
CA ARG A 429 -11.72 -16.59 -3.79
C ARG A 429 -13.16 -16.87 -4.18
N THR A 430 -13.99 -17.06 -3.16
CA THR A 430 -15.44 -17.13 -3.25
C THR A 430 -16.05 -15.80 -2.79
N GLY A 431 -17.23 -15.45 -3.28
CA GLY A 431 -17.94 -14.22 -2.89
C GLY A 431 -17.58 -12.94 -3.66
N GLN A 432 -16.55 -12.96 -4.51
CA GLN A 432 -16.21 -11.89 -5.44
C GLN A 432 -15.93 -12.46 -6.83
N THR A 433 -16.26 -11.70 -7.88
CA THR A 433 -15.86 -12.05 -9.26
C THR A 433 -14.48 -11.48 -9.54
N ILE A 434 -13.50 -12.35 -9.73
CA ILE A 434 -12.09 -11.98 -9.94
C ILE A 434 -11.69 -12.32 -11.38
N HIS A 435 -11.33 -11.30 -12.14
CA HIS A 435 -10.62 -11.43 -13.41
C HIS A 435 -9.16 -11.02 -13.21
N PHE A 436 -8.23 -11.72 -13.83
CA PHE A 436 -6.82 -11.34 -13.82
C PHE A 436 -6.20 -11.40 -15.20
N GLU A 437 -5.14 -10.62 -15.40
CA GLU A 437 -4.36 -10.64 -16.62
C GLU A 437 -2.89 -10.33 -16.33
N PHE A 438 -2.00 -11.21 -16.79
CA PHE A 438 -0.56 -11.01 -16.81
C PHE A 438 -0.17 -10.36 -18.14
N LEU A 439 0.58 -9.27 -18.06
CA LEU A 439 0.91 -8.39 -19.18
C LEU A 439 2.42 -8.26 -19.33
N ASP A 440 2.98 -8.83 -20.40
CA ASP A 440 4.37 -8.61 -20.78
C ASP A 440 4.52 -7.22 -21.39
N ASN A 441 5.24 -6.37 -20.66
CA ASN A 441 5.52 -5.00 -21.04
C ASN A 441 6.98 -4.80 -21.44
N GLY A 442 7.71 -5.86 -21.80
CA GLY A 442 8.98 -5.83 -22.55
C GLY A 442 8.79 -5.42 -24.02
N VAL A 443 7.83 -4.54 -24.29
CA VAL A 443 7.56 -3.95 -25.60
C VAL A 443 8.05 -2.50 -25.63
N PRO A 444 8.36 -1.94 -26.82
CA PRO A 444 8.72 -0.53 -26.95
C PRO A 444 7.70 0.43 -26.33
N LEU A 445 8.18 1.58 -25.85
CA LEU A 445 7.33 2.61 -25.26
C LEU A 445 6.21 3.05 -26.22
N GLY A 446 4.97 3.05 -25.72
CA GLY A 446 3.79 3.41 -26.49
C GLY A 446 3.10 2.24 -27.20
N GLN A 447 3.76 1.08 -27.28
CA GLN A 447 3.11 -0.14 -27.74
C GLN A 447 2.24 -0.77 -26.65
N ARG A 448 1.29 -1.59 -27.08
CA ARG A 448 0.39 -2.33 -26.20
C ARG A 448 1.17 -3.51 -25.59
N PRO A 449 1.08 -3.75 -24.26
CA PRO A 449 1.68 -4.93 -23.66
C PRO A 449 1.00 -6.20 -24.18
N ARG A 450 1.74 -7.31 -24.18
CA ARG A 450 1.26 -8.63 -24.63
C ARG A 450 0.57 -9.36 -23.50
N THR A 451 -0.57 -10.00 -23.77
CA THR A 451 -1.27 -10.86 -22.81
C THR A 451 -0.50 -12.18 -22.68
N VAL A 452 -0.01 -12.46 -21.48
CA VAL A 452 0.75 -13.68 -21.16
C VAL A 452 -0.19 -14.77 -20.65
N ALA A 453 -1.09 -14.40 -19.74
CA ALA A 453 -2.10 -15.26 -19.18
C ALA A 453 -3.27 -14.43 -18.66
N PHE A 454 -4.47 -15.00 -18.61
CA PHE A 454 -5.66 -14.36 -18.08
C PHE A 454 -6.63 -15.40 -17.53
N GLY A 455 -7.72 -14.96 -16.91
CA GLY A 455 -8.80 -15.86 -16.53
C GLY A 455 -9.69 -15.31 -15.44
N TRP A 456 -10.55 -16.20 -14.95
CA TRP A 456 -11.54 -15.94 -13.91
C TRP A 456 -11.29 -16.84 -12.70
N ASN A 457 -12.12 -16.71 -11.66
CA ASN A 457 -12.01 -17.56 -10.48
C ASN A 457 -11.87 -19.05 -10.85
N GLY A 458 -10.84 -19.69 -10.32
CA GLY A 458 -10.58 -21.12 -10.50
C GLY A 458 -10.10 -21.56 -11.89
N ARG A 459 -9.93 -20.65 -12.86
CA ARG A 459 -9.50 -20.98 -14.23
C ARG A 459 -8.44 -20.01 -14.75
N VAL A 460 -7.33 -20.56 -15.24
CA VAL A 460 -6.26 -19.79 -15.90
C VAL A 460 -6.08 -20.28 -17.34
N THR A 461 -6.05 -19.32 -18.27
CA THR A 461 -5.64 -19.51 -19.66
C THR A 461 -4.28 -18.87 -19.88
N ILE A 462 -3.33 -19.63 -20.42
CA ILE A 462 -1.93 -19.24 -20.63
C ILE A 462 -1.66 -19.20 -22.13
N LEU A 463 -1.23 -18.03 -22.61
CA LEU A 463 -0.86 -17.80 -24.01
C LEU A 463 0.65 -17.87 -24.22
N ASP A 464 1.43 -17.41 -23.23
CA ASP A 464 2.90 -17.41 -23.25
C ASP A 464 3.47 -18.07 -21.98
N PRO A 465 3.60 -19.40 -21.96
CA PRO A 465 4.10 -20.10 -20.79
C PRO A 465 5.58 -19.82 -20.52
N GLU A 466 6.37 -19.47 -21.54
CA GLU A 466 7.78 -19.13 -21.38
C GLU A 466 7.96 -17.83 -20.59
N CYS A 467 7.11 -16.83 -20.86
CA CYS A 467 7.12 -15.56 -20.12
C CYS A 467 6.75 -15.76 -18.64
N LEU A 468 5.78 -16.63 -18.32
CA LEU A 468 5.48 -16.99 -16.94
C LEU A 468 6.67 -17.65 -16.23
N CYS A 469 7.33 -18.63 -16.87
CA CYS A 469 8.53 -19.26 -16.31
C CYS A 469 9.66 -18.24 -16.12
N ARG A 470 9.82 -17.28 -17.05
CA ARG A 470 10.85 -16.24 -16.98
C ARG A 470 10.75 -15.36 -15.74
N MET A 471 9.54 -15.16 -15.19
CA MET A 471 9.34 -14.42 -13.93
C MET A 471 10.15 -15.01 -12.76
N ARG A 472 10.47 -16.31 -12.80
CA ARG A 472 11.38 -16.97 -11.84
C ARG A 472 12.73 -16.27 -11.77
N SER A 473 13.31 -15.94 -12.93
CA SER A 473 14.62 -15.29 -13.02
C SER A 473 14.60 -13.87 -12.43
N TYR A 474 13.47 -13.17 -12.51
CA TYR A 474 13.32 -11.81 -11.98
C TYR A 474 13.23 -11.73 -10.46
N GLN A 475 13.19 -12.87 -9.76
CA GLN A 475 13.36 -12.94 -8.31
C GLN A 475 14.84 -12.84 -7.90
N GLY A 476 15.77 -13.15 -8.81
CA GLY A 476 17.22 -13.08 -8.61
C GLY A 476 17.82 -11.80 -9.18
N VAL A 477 17.87 -10.75 -8.37
CA VAL A 477 18.40 -9.45 -8.79
C VAL A 477 19.48 -8.98 -7.82
N ASN A 478 20.63 -8.55 -8.35
CA ASN A 478 21.68 -7.91 -7.57
C ASN A 478 21.36 -6.42 -7.36
N ILE A 479 20.91 -6.05 -6.16
CA ILE A 479 20.53 -4.66 -5.83
C ILE A 479 21.70 -3.67 -5.87
N HIS A 480 22.95 -4.15 -5.84
CA HIS A 480 24.15 -3.32 -5.89
C HIS A 480 24.75 -3.20 -7.31
N ALA A 481 24.03 -3.69 -8.33
CA ALA A 481 24.46 -3.60 -9.71
C ALA A 481 24.67 -2.14 -10.15
N ARG A 482 25.76 -1.90 -10.88
CA ARG A 482 26.12 -0.56 -11.41
C ARG A 482 26.01 -0.47 -12.92
N ARG A 483 25.66 -1.58 -13.57
CA ARG A 483 25.45 -1.69 -15.02
C ARG A 483 24.45 -2.82 -15.31
N PRO A 484 23.78 -2.81 -16.47
CA PRO A 484 22.76 -3.79 -16.84
C PRO A 484 23.19 -5.26 -16.66
N GLU A 485 24.43 -5.58 -17.03
CA GLU A 485 24.94 -6.95 -17.09
C GLU A 485 25.11 -7.57 -15.68
N GLU A 486 25.19 -6.73 -14.65
CA GLU A 486 25.34 -7.16 -13.26
C GLU A 486 24.00 -7.36 -12.55
N ALA A 487 22.89 -6.92 -13.15
CA ALA A 487 21.60 -6.83 -12.47
C ALA A 487 20.96 -8.19 -12.22
N MET A 488 21.15 -9.15 -13.12
CA MET A 488 20.54 -10.47 -13.04
C MET A 488 21.47 -11.47 -12.36
N VAL A 489 20.94 -12.28 -11.44
CA VAL A 489 21.65 -13.37 -10.78
C VAL A 489 20.84 -14.65 -10.94
N GLU A 490 21.51 -15.76 -11.27
CA GLU A 490 20.86 -17.05 -11.32
C GLU A 490 20.29 -17.42 -9.94
N THR A 491 18.99 -17.69 -9.89
CA THR A 491 18.31 -18.10 -8.65
C THR A 491 17.30 -19.20 -8.91
N GLY A 492 17.11 -20.05 -7.91
CA GLY A 492 16.12 -21.12 -7.92
C GLY A 492 14.72 -20.67 -7.52
N GLY A 493 14.29 -19.45 -7.89
CA GLY A 493 13.02 -18.82 -7.45
C GLY A 493 11.76 -19.65 -7.72
N ARG A 494 10.59 -19.16 -7.31
CA ARG A 494 9.32 -19.88 -7.54
C ARG A 494 8.91 -19.83 -9.00
N ASP A 495 8.44 -20.97 -9.51
CA ASP A 495 7.89 -21.10 -10.85
C ASP A 495 6.37 -20.93 -10.80
N LEU A 496 5.88 -19.80 -11.28
CA LEU A 496 4.47 -19.47 -11.28
C LEU A 496 3.66 -20.45 -12.14
N LEU A 497 4.20 -20.97 -13.24
CA LEU A 497 3.49 -21.94 -14.08
C LEU A 497 3.22 -23.23 -13.30
N ALA A 498 4.24 -23.74 -12.61
CA ALA A 498 4.11 -24.92 -11.76
C ALA A 498 3.13 -24.68 -10.59
N GLU A 499 3.17 -23.50 -9.96
CA GLU A 499 2.21 -23.15 -8.90
C GLU A 499 0.76 -23.04 -9.42
N CYS A 500 0.54 -22.52 -10.63
CA CYS A 500 -0.77 -22.50 -11.27
C CYS A 500 -1.31 -23.93 -11.43
N VAL A 501 -0.53 -24.84 -11.99
CA VAL A 501 -0.92 -26.24 -12.19
C VAL A 501 -1.28 -26.91 -10.86
N ALA A 502 -0.50 -26.64 -9.81
CA ALA A 502 -0.71 -27.27 -8.50
C ALA A 502 -1.91 -26.72 -7.72
N LYS A 503 -2.25 -25.42 -7.87
CA LYS A 503 -3.19 -24.72 -6.98
C LYS A 503 -4.45 -24.20 -7.66
N VAL A 504 -4.47 -24.11 -8.99
CA VAL A 504 -5.63 -23.62 -9.73
C VAL A 504 -6.42 -24.81 -10.27
N PRO A 505 -7.74 -24.87 -10.03
CA PRO A 505 -8.58 -25.98 -10.48
C PRO A 505 -8.48 -26.28 -11.97
N VAL A 506 -8.44 -25.27 -12.84
CA VAL A 506 -8.31 -25.48 -14.29
C VAL A 506 -7.20 -24.60 -14.86
N VAL A 507 -6.25 -25.21 -15.56
CA VAL A 507 -5.18 -24.53 -16.29
C VAL A 507 -5.19 -24.98 -17.73
N GLU A 508 -5.27 -24.04 -18.67
CA GLU A 508 -5.29 -24.28 -20.11
C GLU A 508 -4.15 -23.52 -20.78
N ILE A 509 -3.29 -24.22 -21.53
CA ILE A 509 -2.33 -23.60 -22.43
C ILE A 509 -2.97 -23.52 -23.80
N VAL A 510 -3.00 -22.33 -24.40
CA VAL A 510 -3.76 -22.05 -25.62
C VAL A 510 -2.85 -21.39 -26.66
N ASP A 511 -3.01 -21.81 -27.91
CA ASP A 511 -2.39 -21.12 -29.04
C ASP A 511 -3.05 -19.75 -29.25
N PRO A 512 -2.30 -18.63 -29.16
CA PRO A 512 -2.90 -17.30 -29.15
C PRO A 512 -3.56 -16.87 -30.46
N ARG A 513 -3.19 -17.50 -31.59
CA ARG A 513 -3.69 -17.16 -32.93
C ARG A 513 -4.97 -17.92 -33.27
N SER A 514 -4.96 -19.22 -33.04
CA SER A 514 -6.06 -20.14 -33.36
C SER A 514 -7.04 -20.33 -32.21
N CYS A 515 -6.69 -19.90 -31.00
CA CYS A 515 -7.44 -20.15 -29.77
C CYS A 515 -7.61 -21.65 -29.44
N ALA A 516 -6.83 -22.52 -30.10
CA ALA A 516 -6.86 -23.95 -29.87
C ALA A 516 -6.17 -24.29 -28.54
N VAL A 517 -6.81 -25.13 -27.73
CA VAL A 517 -6.20 -25.67 -26.51
C VAL A 517 -5.08 -26.62 -26.88
N LEU A 518 -3.88 -26.38 -26.33
CA LEU A 518 -2.70 -27.20 -26.54
C LEU A 518 -2.51 -28.20 -25.39
N SER A 519 -2.83 -27.80 -24.17
CA SER A 519 -2.85 -28.68 -23.00
C SER A 519 -3.84 -28.18 -21.96
N ARG A 520 -4.42 -29.10 -21.19
CA ARG A 520 -5.31 -28.79 -20.07
C ARG A 520 -4.97 -29.65 -18.87
N THR A 521 -4.95 -29.01 -17.71
CA THR A 521 -4.81 -29.63 -16.40
C THR A 521 -6.04 -29.31 -15.57
N GLU A 522 -6.56 -30.32 -14.87
CA GLU A 522 -7.62 -30.19 -13.87
C GLU A 522 -7.12 -30.69 -12.52
N ASN A 523 -7.16 -29.82 -11.50
CA ASN A 523 -6.72 -30.11 -10.14
C ASN A 523 -5.32 -30.76 -10.07
N GLY A 524 -4.38 -30.24 -10.87
CA GLY A 524 -3.01 -30.76 -10.95
C GLY A 524 -2.82 -32.01 -11.83
N VAL A 525 -3.88 -32.57 -12.42
CA VAL A 525 -3.82 -33.74 -13.32
C VAL A 525 -3.98 -33.31 -14.77
N ARG A 526 -3.08 -33.75 -15.66
CA ARG A 526 -3.13 -33.40 -17.08
C ARG A 526 -4.19 -34.27 -17.77
N VAL A 527 -5.29 -33.63 -18.18
CA VAL A 527 -6.43 -34.31 -18.83
C VAL A 527 -6.34 -34.26 -20.35
N TYR A 528 -5.55 -33.34 -20.92
CA TYR A 528 -5.37 -33.22 -22.37
C TYR A 528 -4.00 -32.67 -22.75
N GLN A 529 -3.44 -33.18 -23.86
CA GLN A 529 -2.27 -32.63 -24.53
C GLN A 529 -2.33 -32.91 -26.04
N ARG A 530 -2.04 -31.89 -26.85
CA ARG A 530 -1.95 -32.02 -28.30
C ARG A 530 -0.62 -32.68 -28.69
N PRO A 531 -0.61 -33.72 -29.57
CA PRO A 531 0.59 -34.50 -29.89
C PRO A 531 1.77 -33.73 -30.48
N ALA A 532 1.53 -32.58 -31.12
CA ALA A 532 2.55 -31.76 -31.79
C ALA A 532 2.80 -30.41 -31.10
N ALA A 533 2.24 -30.19 -29.90
CA ALA A 533 2.63 -29.04 -29.11
C ALA A 533 3.99 -29.38 -28.50
N GLU A 534 5.08 -28.89 -29.10
CA GLU A 534 6.42 -28.87 -28.50
C GLU A 534 6.70 -27.43 -28.06
N SER A 535 6.25 -27.07 -26.85
CA SER A 535 6.70 -25.88 -26.15
C SER A 535 7.78 -26.26 -25.14
N ALA A 536 8.85 -25.46 -25.04
CA ALA A 536 9.89 -25.62 -24.03
C ALA A 536 9.35 -25.56 -22.58
N ALA A 537 8.10 -25.13 -22.37
CA ALA A 537 7.44 -25.07 -21.07
C ALA A 537 6.61 -26.32 -20.71
N LEU A 538 6.45 -27.29 -21.62
CA LEU A 538 5.76 -28.57 -21.32
C LEU A 538 6.41 -29.42 -20.22
N PRO A 539 7.74 -29.38 -19.96
CA PRO A 539 8.31 -30.07 -18.81
C PRO A 539 7.84 -29.53 -17.46
N ALA A 540 7.35 -28.28 -17.38
CA ALA A 540 6.72 -27.76 -16.15
C ALA A 540 5.37 -28.45 -15.84
N LEU A 541 4.76 -29.10 -16.85
CA LEU A 541 3.61 -29.99 -16.69
C LEU A 541 4.02 -31.45 -16.38
N ALA A 542 5.33 -31.78 -16.32
CA ALA A 542 5.80 -33.16 -16.08
C ALA A 542 5.53 -33.68 -14.66
N GLY A 543 5.06 -32.82 -13.74
CA GLY A 543 4.54 -33.23 -12.43
C GLY A 543 3.06 -33.63 -12.45
N ALA A 544 2.34 -33.37 -13.54
CA ALA A 544 0.96 -33.77 -13.71
C ALA A 544 0.90 -35.19 -14.29
N ALA A 545 0.06 -36.07 -13.71
CA ALA A 545 -0.07 -37.45 -14.16
C ALA A 545 -0.43 -37.54 -15.66
N GLU A 546 0.07 -38.55 -16.37
CA GLU A 546 -0.20 -38.73 -17.80
C GLU A 546 -1.69 -38.99 -18.08
N PRO A 547 -2.21 -38.49 -19.22
CA PRO A 547 -3.60 -38.73 -19.61
C PRO A 547 -3.85 -40.22 -19.85
N ASP A 548 -5.05 -40.69 -19.49
CA ASP A 548 -5.50 -42.05 -19.79
C ASP A 548 -5.52 -42.27 -21.32
N PRO A 549 -4.89 -43.32 -21.87
CA PRO A 549 -4.75 -43.55 -23.32
C PRO A 549 -6.07 -43.70 -24.12
N GLY A 550 -7.24 -43.55 -23.48
CA GLY A 550 -8.57 -43.53 -24.10
C GLY A 550 -9.24 -42.15 -24.24
N ALA A 551 -8.52 -41.03 -24.03
CA ALA A 551 -9.12 -39.70 -23.94
C ALA A 551 -9.87 -39.22 -25.22
N GLU A 552 -11.06 -38.66 -24.98
CA GLU A 552 -12.03 -38.05 -25.91
C GLU A 552 -11.43 -37.01 -26.90
N PRO A 553 -12.17 -36.59 -27.96
CA PRO A 553 -11.78 -35.45 -28.77
C PRO A 553 -11.41 -34.26 -27.88
N GLY A 554 -10.28 -33.61 -28.20
CA GLY A 554 -9.74 -32.52 -27.37
C GLY A 554 -10.76 -31.41 -27.09
N PRO A 555 -10.58 -30.65 -25.99
CA PRO A 555 -11.49 -29.58 -25.63
C PRO A 555 -11.63 -28.59 -26.80
N PRO A 556 -12.83 -28.00 -26.99
CA PRO A 556 -13.04 -27.02 -28.05
C PRO A 556 -12.09 -25.83 -27.88
N PRO A 557 -11.76 -25.12 -28.98
CA PRO A 557 -11.06 -23.84 -28.89
C PRO A 557 -11.79 -22.90 -27.94
N ILE A 558 -11.02 -22.08 -27.22
CA ILE A 558 -11.62 -21.04 -26.38
C ILE A 558 -12.31 -19.99 -27.26
N ASP A 559 -13.36 -19.36 -26.74
CA ASP A 559 -14.01 -18.24 -27.42
C ASP A 559 -13.14 -16.97 -27.30
N GLY A 560 -12.20 -16.83 -28.23
CA GLY A 560 -11.27 -15.70 -28.26
C GLY A 560 -11.97 -14.34 -28.36
N ASP A 561 -13.12 -14.26 -29.05
CA ASP A 561 -13.85 -13.00 -29.19
C ASP A 561 -14.53 -12.60 -27.88
N HIS A 562 -15.03 -13.57 -27.12
CA HIS A 562 -15.53 -13.36 -25.77
C HIS A 562 -14.43 -12.89 -24.82
N GLU A 563 -13.33 -13.64 -24.72
CA GLU A 563 -12.25 -13.36 -23.77
C GLU A 563 -11.51 -12.04 -24.07
N ARG A 564 -11.40 -11.66 -25.34
CA ARG A 564 -10.87 -10.35 -25.75
C ARG A 564 -11.69 -9.18 -25.21
N ARG A 565 -12.96 -9.36 -24.83
CA ARG A 565 -13.77 -8.30 -24.21
C ARG A 565 -13.27 -7.94 -22.81
N PHE A 566 -12.67 -8.89 -22.10
CA PHE A 566 -12.23 -8.76 -20.71
C PHE A 566 -10.72 -8.53 -20.57
N THR A 567 -9.94 -8.88 -21.59
CA THR A 567 -8.49 -8.66 -21.63
C THR A 567 -8.10 -7.34 -22.28
N ILE A 568 -6.99 -6.74 -21.83
CA ILE A 568 -6.47 -5.46 -22.31
C ILE A 568 -5.13 -5.56 -23.02
N GLY A 569 -4.41 -6.67 -22.94
CA GLY A 569 -3.19 -6.87 -23.70
C GLY A 569 -3.44 -7.27 -25.16
N ASP A 570 -2.36 -7.37 -25.92
CA ASP A 570 -2.37 -7.96 -27.26
C ASP A 570 -2.08 -9.45 -27.18
N TRP A 571 -2.85 -10.28 -27.89
CA TRP A 571 -2.62 -11.73 -27.92
C TRP A 571 -1.71 -12.11 -29.09
N ALA A 572 -1.53 -11.25 -30.09
CA ALA A 572 -0.71 -11.58 -31.24
C ALA A 572 0.77 -11.55 -30.86
N HIS A 573 1.40 -12.72 -30.78
CA HIS A 573 2.86 -12.83 -30.86
C HIS A 573 3.25 -12.75 -32.35
N PRO A 574 4.22 -11.90 -32.75
CA PRO A 574 4.77 -11.93 -34.11
C PRO A 574 5.35 -13.30 -34.45
#